data_AF-X7S3G5-F1
#
_entry.id   AF-X7S3G5-F1
#
_cell.length_a   1.000
_cell.length_b   1.000
_cell.length_c   1.000
_cell.angle_alpha   90.00
_cell.angle_beta   90.00
_cell.angle_gamma   90.00
#
_symmetry.space_group_name_H-M   'P 1'
#
loop_
_entity.id
_entity.type
_entity.pdbx_description
1 polymer ?
#
loop_
_entity_poly.entity_id
_entity_poly.type
_entity_poly.pdbx_seq_one_letter_code
_entity_poly.pdbx_strand_id
1 'polypeptide(L)'
;MKYISLVKQEKIVSLIEKIEYFILKKKEQLKYLKKLNKSLFTKIFGDIRINNKNWETKKIDECILNNIENINLKIKGEIAYIDISSINNKKNKIFSCKIYNNINEAPSRAKKILNEGDILISTVRPNLKNIAILNNKILPLTIGSTGFCVLRFKDIINNKYIFEIIKSDNFTEMLVKKQIGANYPAISDRDIKLIEIPVPPIELQNKFAERVEKIEKLSFEIEKSIKEAENLYNSLINKYFD
;
A
#
# COMPACT_ATOMS: atom_id res chain seq x y z
N MET A 1 8.44 -37.67 -32.36
CA MET A 1 9.03 -36.41 -31.84
C MET A 1 10.53 -36.47 -31.99
N LYS A 2 11.16 -35.46 -32.60
CA LYS A 2 12.63 -35.40 -32.71
C LYS A 2 13.15 -34.62 -31.51
N TYR A 3 13.59 -35.32 -30.47
CA TYR A 3 14.16 -34.69 -29.28
C TYR A 3 15.48 -34.01 -29.64
N ILE A 4 15.75 -32.85 -29.03
CA ILE A 4 17.06 -32.19 -29.08
C ILE A 4 18.13 -33.05 -28.39
N SER A 5 19.40 -32.86 -28.74
CA SER A 5 20.50 -33.65 -28.16
C SER A 5 20.60 -33.48 -26.64
N LEU A 6 21.06 -34.52 -25.93
CA LEU A 6 21.23 -34.50 -24.47
C LEU A 6 22.06 -33.29 -24.01
N VAL A 7 23.18 -33.02 -24.70
CA VAL A 7 24.03 -31.84 -24.44
C VAL A 7 23.25 -30.53 -24.55
N LYS A 8 22.30 -30.44 -25.48
CA LYS A 8 21.45 -29.25 -25.63
C LYS A 8 20.40 -29.18 -24.53
N GLN A 9 19.84 -30.31 -24.10
CA GLN A 9 18.91 -30.38 -22.96
C GLN A 9 19.59 -29.94 -21.67
N GLU A 10 20.79 -30.45 -21.36
CA GLU A 10 21.57 -30.07 -20.17
C GLU A 10 21.87 -28.56 -20.13
N LYS A 11 22.22 -27.96 -21.28
CA LYS A 11 22.44 -26.51 -21.38
C LYS A 11 21.18 -25.70 -21.09
N ILE A 12 20.02 -26.19 -21.54
CA ILE A 12 18.72 -25.52 -21.29
C ILE A 12 18.36 -25.60 -19.82
N VAL A 13 18.48 -26.78 -19.20
CA VAL A 13 18.21 -26.98 -17.77
C VAL A 13 19.11 -26.07 -16.93
N SER A 14 20.42 -26.06 -17.20
CA SER A 14 21.36 -25.19 -16.47
C SER A 14 21.03 -23.69 -16.62
N LEU A 15 20.52 -23.26 -17.77
CA LEU A 15 20.09 -21.88 -17.96
C LEU A 15 18.83 -21.56 -17.13
N ILE A 16 17.85 -22.46 -17.11
CA ILE A 16 16.61 -22.31 -16.34
C ILE A 16 16.91 -22.23 -14.84
N GLU A 17 17.73 -23.15 -14.32
CA GLU A 17 18.14 -23.17 -12.92
C GLU A 17 18.82 -21.86 -12.49
N LYS A 18 19.65 -21.27 -13.37
CA LYS A 18 20.29 -19.97 -13.11
C LYS A 18 19.26 -18.84 -12.98
N ILE A 19 18.22 -18.85 -13.80
CA ILE A 19 17.15 -17.85 -13.75
C ILE A 19 16.32 -18.02 -12.47
N GLU A 20 15.96 -19.25 -12.12
CA GLU A 20 15.24 -19.53 -10.87
C GLU A 20 16.03 -19.09 -9.65
N TYR A 21 17.33 -19.42 -9.61
CA TYR A 21 18.23 -19.00 -8.54
C TYR A 21 18.34 -17.47 -8.45
N PHE A 22 18.43 -16.78 -9.58
CA PHE A 22 18.42 -15.32 -9.64
C PHE A 22 17.12 -14.74 -9.05
N ILE A 23 15.96 -15.26 -9.45
CA ILE A 23 14.65 -14.83 -8.94
C ILE A 23 14.57 -15.06 -7.42
N LEU A 24 15.03 -16.22 -6.94
CA LEU A 24 15.07 -16.55 -5.52
C LEU A 24 15.89 -15.51 -4.73
N LYS A 25 17.11 -15.19 -5.20
CA LYS A 25 17.97 -14.19 -4.54
C LYS A 25 17.38 -12.79 -4.55
N LYS A 26 16.73 -12.37 -5.63
CA LYS A 26 16.01 -11.09 -5.67
C LYS A 26 14.83 -11.05 -4.69
N LYS A 27 14.06 -12.15 -4.57
CA LYS A 27 12.98 -12.28 -3.58
C LYS A 27 13.52 -12.24 -2.14
N GLU A 28 14.71 -12.79 -1.87
CA GLU A 28 15.40 -12.64 -0.58
C GLU A 28 15.80 -11.19 -0.29
N GLN A 29 16.33 -10.45 -1.28
CA GLN A 29 16.66 -9.03 -1.13
C GLN A 29 15.45 -8.19 -0.71
N LEU A 30 14.27 -8.42 -1.32
CA LEU A 30 13.02 -7.75 -0.91
C LEU A 30 12.66 -8.03 0.56
N LYS A 31 12.87 -9.27 1.04
CA LYS A 31 12.65 -9.62 2.45
C LYS A 31 13.60 -8.85 3.37
N TYR A 32 14.87 -8.69 2.99
CA TYR A 32 15.84 -7.90 3.77
C TYR A 32 15.47 -6.42 3.81
N LEU A 33 15.05 -5.84 2.69
CA LEU A 33 14.58 -4.45 2.65
C LEU A 33 13.37 -4.21 3.56
N LYS A 34 12.42 -5.15 3.59
CA LYS A 34 11.28 -5.09 4.52
C LYS A 34 11.72 -5.14 5.99
N LYS A 35 12.68 -6.01 6.33
CA LYS A 35 13.26 -6.08 7.69
C LYS A 35 14.01 -4.78 8.04
N LEU A 36 14.76 -4.22 7.10
CA LEU A 36 15.48 -2.97 7.27
C LEU A 36 14.52 -1.81 7.58
N ASN A 37 13.40 -1.70 6.85
CA ASN A 37 12.39 -0.68 7.12
C ASN A 37 11.84 -0.76 8.56
N LYS A 38 11.48 -1.97 9.01
CA LYS A 38 10.99 -2.21 10.38
C LYS A 38 12.04 -1.89 11.44
N SER A 39 13.30 -2.28 11.20
CA SER A 39 14.42 -1.99 12.10
C SER A 39 14.68 -0.48 12.19
N LEU A 40 14.65 0.22 11.05
CA LEU A 40 14.81 1.67 10.99
C LEU A 40 13.70 2.39 11.77
N PHE A 41 12.44 2.00 11.57
CA PHE A 41 11.31 2.56 12.28
C PHE A 41 11.49 2.40 13.80
N THR A 42 11.79 1.18 14.26
CA THR A 42 12.00 0.87 15.68
C THR A 42 13.19 1.65 16.26
N LYS A 43 14.29 1.78 15.50
CA LYS A 43 15.47 2.54 15.94
C LYS A 43 15.15 4.02 16.17
N ILE A 44 14.41 4.63 15.25
CA ILE A 44 14.09 6.06 15.31
C ILE A 44 12.99 6.32 16.34
N PHE A 45 11.90 5.57 16.31
CA PHE A 45 10.69 5.88 17.10
C PHE A 45 10.49 5.01 18.34
N GLY A 46 11.27 3.93 18.51
CA GLY A 46 11.10 2.98 19.60
C GLY A 46 9.98 1.98 19.35
N ASP A 47 9.50 1.35 20.43
CA ASP A 47 8.30 0.52 20.38
C ASP A 47 7.07 1.40 20.56
N ILE A 48 6.41 1.66 19.44
CA ILE A 48 5.26 2.56 19.34
C ILE A 48 4.02 2.01 20.05
N ARG A 49 3.96 0.70 20.31
CA ARG A 49 2.83 0.04 20.97
C ARG A 49 2.72 0.44 22.44
N ILE A 50 3.86 0.59 23.09
CA ILE A 50 3.99 1.02 24.47
C ILE A 50 4.51 2.46 24.59
N ASN A 51 4.69 3.13 23.44
CA ASN A 51 5.29 4.46 23.32
C ASN A 51 6.51 4.65 24.23
N ASN A 52 7.48 3.72 24.19
CA ASN A 52 8.59 3.69 25.17
C ASN A 52 9.55 4.89 25.11
N LYS A 53 9.42 5.74 24.10
CA LYS A 53 10.16 7.02 23.98
C LYS A 53 9.34 8.22 24.45
N ASN A 54 8.13 8.00 25.00
CA ASN A 54 7.24 9.00 25.56
C ASN A 54 6.97 10.17 24.58
N TRP A 55 6.69 9.84 23.31
CA TRP A 55 6.25 10.86 22.35
C TRP A 55 4.91 11.45 22.77
N GLU A 56 4.66 12.72 22.40
CA GLU A 56 3.34 13.32 22.53
C GLU A 56 2.30 12.46 21.82
N THR A 57 1.16 12.20 22.44
CA THR A 57 0.08 11.41 21.84
C THR A 57 -1.08 12.32 21.48
N LYS A 58 -1.60 12.16 20.26
CA LYS A 58 -2.77 12.89 19.75
C LYS A 58 -3.76 11.95 19.12
N LYS A 59 -5.03 12.35 19.06
CA LYS A 59 -6.00 11.62 18.25
C LYS A 59 -5.77 11.89 16.77
N ILE A 60 -6.17 10.95 15.92
CA ILE A 60 -6.06 11.13 14.46
C ILE A 60 -6.87 12.34 13.99
N ASP A 61 -8.06 12.61 14.53
CA ASP A 61 -8.86 13.80 14.18
C ASP A 61 -8.12 15.13 14.42
N GLU A 62 -7.34 15.23 15.49
CA GLU A 62 -6.51 16.40 15.80
C GLU A 62 -5.38 16.60 14.76
N CYS A 63 -4.95 15.53 14.11
CA CYS A 63 -3.80 15.50 13.19
C CYS A 63 -4.17 15.62 11.70
N ILE A 64 -5.45 15.51 11.34
CA ILE A 64 -5.92 15.56 9.94
C ILE A 64 -6.52 16.92 9.56
N LEU A 65 -6.46 17.25 8.27
CA LEU A 65 -7.24 18.35 7.70
C LEU A 65 -8.74 18.02 7.80
N ASN A 66 -9.54 19.03 8.11
CA ASN A 66 -10.99 18.88 8.23
C ASN A 66 -11.62 18.45 6.90
N ASN A 67 -12.69 17.66 6.99
CA ASN A 67 -13.64 17.31 5.92
C ASN A 67 -13.04 16.88 4.57
N ILE A 68 -13.09 15.58 4.29
CA ILE A 68 -12.89 15.07 2.94
C ILE A 68 -14.08 15.50 2.09
N GLU A 69 -13.82 16.28 1.05
CA GLU A 69 -14.85 16.76 0.14
C GLU A 69 -15.52 15.60 -0.58
N ASN A 70 -16.86 15.65 -0.67
CA ASN A 70 -17.61 14.76 -1.52
C ASN A 70 -17.78 15.40 -2.90
N ILE A 71 -17.62 14.61 -3.96
CA ILE A 71 -17.84 15.06 -5.32
C ILE A 71 -19.30 15.46 -5.54
N ASN A 72 -19.50 16.58 -6.23
CA ASN A 72 -20.79 17.02 -6.70
C ASN A 72 -21.13 16.32 -8.04
N LEU A 73 -22.33 15.73 -8.16
CA LEU A 73 -22.81 15.05 -9.37
C LEU A 73 -22.91 15.96 -10.60
N LYS A 74 -22.85 17.28 -10.42
CA LYS A 74 -22.83 18.27 -11.51
C LYS A 74 -21.46 18.41 -12.19
N ILE A 75 -20.40 17.84 -11.62
CA ILE A 75 -19.06 17.89 -12.22
C ILE A 75 -19.07 17.08 -13.53
N LYS A 76 -18.66 17.75 -14.61
CA LYS A 76 -18.48 17.13 -15.93
C LYS A 76 -16.99 16.85 -16.14
N GLY A 77 -16.69 15.72 -16.74
CA GLY A 77 -15.33 15.30 -17.04
C GLY A 77 -15.08 13.88 -16.58
N GLU A 78 -14.02 13.32 -17.14
CA GLU A 78 -13.52 12.01 -16.79
C GLU A 78 -13.15 11.95 -15.29
N ILE A 79 -13.32 10.79 -14.68
CA ILE A 79 -12.91 10.53 -13.30
C ILE A 79 -12.23 9.16 -13.18
N ALA A 80 -11.30 9.06 -12.23
CA ALA A 80 -10.67 7.82 -11.83
C ALA A 80 -11.29 7.33 -10.52
N TYR A 81 -12.01 6.21 -10.55
CA TYR A 81 -12.65 5.63 -9.38
C TYR A 81 -11.78 4.54 -8.74
N ILE A 82 -11.58 4.66 -7.43
CA ILE A 82 -10.83 3.72 -6.59
C ILE A 82 -11.80 3.10 -5.57
N ASP A 83 -11.96 1.78 -5.65
CA ASP A 83 -12.72 0.98 -4.70
C ASP A 83 -11.81 0.09 -3.86
N ILE A 84 -12.37 -0.60 -2.87
CA ILE A 84 -11.60 -1.50 -1.98
C ILE A 84 -10.85 -2.58 -2.79
N SER A 85 -11.43 -3.06 -3.90
CA SER A 85 -10.81 -4.07 -4.76
C SER A 85 -9.61 -3.56 -5.56
N SER A 86 -9.45 -2.24 -5.62
CA SER A 86 -8.33 -1.56 -6.26
C SER A 86 -7.06 -1.55 -5.39
N ILE A 87 -7.16 -1.99 -4.12
CA ILE A 87 -6.04 -2.08 -3.19
C ILE A 87 -5.44 -3.49 -3.19
N ASN A 88 -4.12 -3.56 -3.36
CA ASN A 88 -3.34 -4.75 -3.08
C ASN A 88 -2.88 -4.70 -1.62
N ASN A 89 -3.59 -5.38 -0.73
CA ASN A 89 -3.28 -5.39 0.71
C ASN A 89 -1.94 -6.04 1.08
N LYS A 90 -1.36 -6.88 0.21
CA LYS A 90 -0.02 -7.47 0.43
C LYS A 90 1.10 -6.44 0.20
N LYS A 91 0.89 -5.53 -0.74
CA LYS A 91 1.83 -4.44 -1.07
C LYS A 91 1.45 -3.10 -0.43
N ASN A 92 0.23 -2.99 0.12
CA ASN A 92 -0.38 -1.75 0.60
C ASN A 92 -0.33 -0.63 -0.45
N LYS A 93 -0.64 -0.99 -1.70
CA LYS A 93 -0.62 -0.08 -2.86
C LYS A 93 -1.92 -0.18 -3.64
N ILE A 94 -2.30 0.93 -4.24
CA ILE A 94 -3.33 0.98 -5.26
C ILE A 94 -2.71 0.43 -6.55
N PHE A 95 -3.34 -0.58 -7.16
CA PHE A 95 -2.79 -1.25 -8.35
C PHE A 95 -3.65 -1.06 -9.59
N SER A 96 -4.88 -0.57 -9.42
CA SER A 96 -5.82 -0.32 -10.50
C SER A 96 -6.74 0.85 -10.14
N CYS A 97 -7.39 1.40 -11.14
CA CYS A 97 -8.53 2.30 -11.00
C CYS A 97 -9.47 2.08 -12.18
N LYS A 98 -10.74 2.45 -12.02
CA LYS A 98 -11.74 2.39 -13.08
C LYS A 98 -11.98 3.79 -13.62
N ILE A 99 -11.91 3.96 -14.93
CA ILE A 99 -12.15 5.23 -15.58
C ILE A 99 -13.61 5.34 -15.98
N TYR A 100 -14.23 6.49 -15.70
CA TYR A 100 -15.58 6.83 -16.12
C TYR A 100 -15.57 8.20 -16.79
N ASN A 101 -16.37 8.39 -17.85
CA ASN A 101 -16.42 9.67 -18.57
C ASN A 101 -17.17 10.75 -17.78
N ASN A 102 -18.01 10.32 -16.83
CA ASN A 102 -18.78 11.20 -15.96
C ASN A 102 -19.06 10.52 -14.62
N ILE A 103 -19.15 11.31 -13.54
CA ILE A 103 -19.50 10.83 -12.20
C ILE A 103 -20.86 10.11 -12.16
N ASN A 104 -21.81 10.47 -13.02
CA ASN A 104 -23.13 9.84 -13.07
C ASN A 104 -23.09 8.39 -13.62
N GLU A 105 -22.02 8.01 -14.32
CA GLU A 105 -21.79 6.63 -14.79
C GLU A 105 -21.11 5.77 -13.71
N ALA A 106 -20.47 6.41 -12.73
CA ALA A 106 -19.75 5.72 -11.68
C ALA A 106 -20.70 5.16 -10.61
N PRO A 107 -20.27 4.15 -9.84
CA PRO A 107 -21.09 3.57 -8.78
C PRO A 107 -21.53 4.64 -7.77
N SER A 108 -22.72 4.48 -7.17
CA SER A 108 -23.26 5.42 -6.15
C SER A 108 -22.35 5.63 -4.92
N ARG A 109 -21.37 4.75 -4.72
CA ARG A 109 -20.34 4.84 -3.68
C ARG A 109 -19.15 5.73 -4.07
N ALA A 110 -18.99 6.11 -5.33
CA ALA A 110 -17.96 7.04 -5.78
C ALA A 110 -18.31 8.44 -5.26
N LYS A 111 -17.76 8.81 -4.10
CA LYS A 111 -18.09 10.08 -3.44
C LYS A 111 -16.88 10.86 -2.97
N LYS A 112 -15.86 10.22 -2.41
CA LYS A 112 -14.79 10.91 -1.67
C LYS A 112 -13.72 11.44 -2.63
N ILE A 113 -13.52 12.76 -2.71
CA ILE A 113 -12.44 13.33 -3.52
C ILE A 113 -11.09 13.01 -2.86
N LEU A 114 -10.20 12.39 -3.62
CA LEU A 114 -8.88 11.98 -3.14
C LEU A 114 -7.80 12.91 -3.67
N ASN A 115 -6.85 13.25 -2.80
CA ASN A 115 -5.67 14.04 -3.11
C ASN A 115 -4.40 13.22 -2.89
N GLU A 116 -3.33 13.62 -3.57
CA GLU A 116 -2.02 13.04 -3.35
C GLU A 116 -1.63 13.10 -1.87
N GLY A 117 -1.10 11.99 -1.38
CA GLY A 117 -0.70 11.82 0.02
C GLY A 117 -1.82 11.33 0.95
N ASP A 118 -3.08 11.26 0.48
CA ASP A 118 -4.19 10.71 1.26
C ASP A 118 -3.93 9.23 1.61
N ILE A 119 -4.24 8.87 2.85
CA ILE A 119 -4.22 7.48 3.30
C ILE A 119 -5.65 6.94 3.27
N LEU A 120 -5.84 5.84 2.53
CA LEU A 120 -7.10 5.13 2.38
C LEU A 120 -7.10 3.93 3.32
N ILE A 121 -8.12 3.81 4.17
CA ILE A 121 -8.32 2.66 5.07
C ILE A 121 -9.70 2.07 4.78
N SER A 122 -9.78 0.80 4.39
CA SER A 122 -11.07 0.12 4.23
C SER A 122 -11.82 0.05 5.56
N THR A 123 -13.05 0.58 5.58
CA THR A 123 -13.97 0.48 6.73
C THR A 123 -14.70 -0.86 6.78
N VAL A 124 -14.66 -1.63 5.69
CA VAL A 124 -15.23 -2.97 5.58
C VAL A 124 -14.12 -4.01 5.75
N ARG A 125 -14.36 -5.01 6.61
CA ARG A 125 -13.38 -6.07 6.94
C ARG A 125 -11.97 -5.51 7.21
N PRO A 126 -11.81 -4.64 8.23
CA PRO A 126 -10.51 -3.99 8.51
C PRO A 126 -9.36 -4.99 8.77
N ASN A 127 -9.68 -6.21 9.20
CA ASN A 127 -8.73 -7.31 9.37
C ASN A 127 -7.98 -7.68 8.06
N LEU A 128 -8.56 -7.39 6.89
CA LEU A 128 -7.91 -7.63 5.59
C LEU A 128 -6.89 -6.56 5.21
N LYS A 129 -6.77 -5.48 5.99
CA LYS A 129 -5.78 -4.40 5.80
C LYS A 129 -5.72 -3.85 4.37
N ASN A 130 -6.88 -3.65 3.77
CA ASN A 130 -6.99 -2.89 2.52
C ASN A 130 -6.71 -1.42 2.82
N ILE A 131 -5.42 -1.10 2.88
CA ILE A 131 -4.86 0.19 3.25
C ILE A 131 -3.80 0.57 2.22
N ALA A 132 -3.83 1.80 1.73
CA ALA A 132 -2.87 2.33 0.76
C ALA A 132 -2.68 3.85 0.92
N ILE A 133 -1.54 4.36 0.48
CA ILE A 133 -1.34 5.79 0.20
C ILE A 133 -1.69 6.04 -1.26
N LEU A 134 -2.43 7.12 -1.54
CA LEU A 134 -2.55 7.66 -2.89
C LEU A 134 -1.27 8.41 -3.25
N ASN A 135 -0.32 7.69 -3.85
CA ASN A 135 0.93 8.27 -4.33
C ASN A 135 0.73 8.80 -5.76
N ASN A 136 1.17 10.03 -6.01
CA ASN A 136 1.12 10.78 -7.27
C ASN A 136 -0.22 11.47 -7.57
N LYS A 137 -0.11 12.64 -8.21
CA LYS A 137 -1.21 13.35 -8.86
C LYS A 137 -1.80 12.49 -9.97
N ILE A 138 -3.05 12.07 -9.80
CA ILE A 138 -3.80 11.35 -10.81
C ILE A 138 -4.68 12.38 -11.54
N LEU A 139 -4.40 12.57 -12.82
CA LEU A 139 -5.38 13.04 -13.79
C LEU A 139 -5.98 11.78 -14.43
N PRO A 140 -7.31 11.67 -14.55
CA PRO A 140 -8.34 12.65 -14.19
C PRO A 140 -8.66 12.69 -12.68
N LEU A 141 -9.63 13.54 -12.28
CA LEU A 141 -10.09 13.69 -10.88
C LEU A 141 -10.34 12.32 -10.23
N THR A 142 -9.68 12.08 -9.10
CA THR A 142 -9.71 10.76 -8.45
C THR A 142 -10.72 10.70 -7.31
N ILE A 143 -11.61 9.72 -7.37
CA ILE A 143 -12.72 9.52 -6.46
C ILE A 143 -12.61 8.17 -5.77
N GLY A 144 -12.59 8.21 -4.44
CA GLY A 144 -12.65 7.05 -3.58
C GLY A 144 -14.07 6.60 -3.27
N SER A 145 -14.20 5.30 -3.06
CA SER A 145 -15.41 4.68 -2.53
C SER A 145 -15.73 5.18 -1.11
N THR A 146 -17.02 5.28 -0.78
CA THR A 146 -17.48 5.48 0.61
C THR A 146 -17.07 4.36 1.56
N GLY A 147 -16.63 3.21 1.02
CA GLY A 147 -16.03 2.10 1.81
C GLY A 147 -14.63 2.38 2.36
N PHE A 148 -14.06 3.56 2.09
CA PHE A 148 -12.80 4.01 2.68
C PHE A 148 -13.04 5.07 3.74
N CYS A 149 -12.30 5.01 4.85
CA CYS A 149 -11.95 6.18 5.62
C CYS A 149 -10.73 6.82 4.95
N VAL A 150 -10.83 8.10 4.60
CA VAL A 150 -9.76 8.85 3.93
C VAL A 150 -9.16 9.79 4.96
N LEU A 151 -7.87 9.65 5.21
CA LEU A 151 -7.11 10.44 6.17
C LEU A 151 -6.13 11.33 5.42
N ARG A 152 -6.34 12.64 5.50
CA ARG A 152 -5.46 13.67 4.95
C ARG A 152 -4.76 14.37 6.10
N PHE A 153 -3.50 14.02 6.36
CA PHE A 153 -2.76 14.55 7.51
C PHE A 153 -2.30 15.99 7.28
N LYS A 154 -2.24 16.76 8.37
CA LYS A 154 -1.57 18.07 8.41
C LYS A 154 -0.05 17.90 8.32
N ASP A 155 0.67 18.97 8.00
CA ASP A 155 2.13 18.96 7.82
C ASP A 155 2.93 18.59 9.10
N ILE A 156 2.27 18.53 10.26
CA ILE A 156 2.85 18.01 11.51
C ILE A 156 3.04 16.48 11.50
N ILE A 157 2.45 15.77 10.54
CA ILE A 157 2.56 14.32 10.38
C ILE A 157 2.99 13.98 8.96
N ASN A 158 4.16 13.35 8.83
CA ASN A 158 4.59 12.79 7.56
C ASN A 158 3.79 11.52 7.24
N ASN A 159 3.22 11.46 6.03
CA ASN A 159 2.38 10.34 5.61
C ASN A 159 3.10 8.98 5.62
N LYS A 160 4.41 8.91 5.30
CA LYS A 160 5.18 7.65 5.31
C LYS A 160 5.42 7.14 6.72
N TYR A 161 5.63 8.05 7.68
CA TYR A 161 5.73 7.69 9.09
C TYR A 161 4.43 7.08 9.59
N ILE A 162 3.32 7.82 9.47
CA ILE A 162 2.04 7.37 10.03
C ILE A 162 1.50 6.14 9.30
N PHE A 163 1.82 5.97 8.02
CA PHE A 163 1.44 4.79 7.26
C PHE A 163 2.06 3.51 7.80
N GLU A 164 3.28 3.53 8.34
CA GLU A 164 3.86 2.34 9.02
C GLU A 164 3.09 1.98 10.29
N ILE A 165 2.60 2.96 11.05
CA ILE A 165 1.74 2.71 12.21
C ILE A 165 0.42 2.11 11.76
N ILE A 166 -0.24 2.72 10.78
CA ILE A 166 -1.55 2.29 10.27
C ILE A 166 -1.51 0.87 9.69
N LYS A 167 -0.41 0.48 9.04
CA LYS A 167 -0.22 -0.90 8.50
C LYS A 167 0.06 -1.95 9.58
N SER A 168 0.44 -1.54 10.78
CA SER A 168 0.86 -2.46 11.85
C SER A 168 -0.27 -3.41 12.28
N ASP A 169 0.11 -4.57 12.81
CA ASP A 169 -0.85 -5.50 13.43
C ASP A 169 -1.56 -4.84 14.62
N ASN A 170 -0.81 -4.09 15.44
CA ASN A 170 -1.35 -3.35 16.58
C ASN A 170 -2.48 -2.39 16.19
N PHE A 171 -2.28 -1.57 15.14
CA PHE A 171 -3.34 -0.68 14.67
C PHE A 171 -4.56 -1.48 14.18
N THR A 172 -4.34 -2.57 13.44
CA THR A 172 -5.43 -3.43 12.98
C THR A 172 -6.21 -4.05 14.14
N GLU A 173 -5.53 -4.50 15.20
CA GLU A 173 -6.16 -5.03 16.41
C GLU A 173 -7.02 -3.96 17.12
N MET A 174 -6.55 -2.71 17.17
CA MET A 174 -7.35 -1.59 17.70
C MET A 174 -8.62 -1.36 16.89
N LEU A 175 -8.55 -1.48 15.55
CA LEU A 175 -9.74 -1.42 14.69
C LEU A 175 -10.69 -2.60 14.96
N VAL A 176 -10.15 -3.82 15.05
CA VAL A 176 -10.95 -5.05 15.25
C VAL A 176 -11.71 -5.02 16.57
N LYS A 177 -11.11 -4.52 17.65
CA LYS A 177 -11.78 -4.36 18.95
C LYS A 177 -12.96 -3.39 18.92
N LYS A 178 -13.01 -2.48 17.94
CA LYS A 178 -14.07 -1.46 17.77
C LYS A 178 -15.07 -1.81 16.67
N GLN A 179 -14.95 -2.99 16.04
CA GLN A 179 -15.85 -3.40 14.95
C GLN A 179 -17.24 -3.80 15.47
N ILE A 180 -18.25 -3.55 14.64
CA ILE A 180 -19.64 -3.97 14.84
C ILE A 180 -20.03 -4.93 13.71
N GLY A 181 -20.72 -6.03 14.05
CA GLY A 181 -21.25 -7.01 13.09
C GLY A 181 -20.38 -8.27 12.95
N ALA A 182 -21.00 -9.45 13.04
CA ALA A 182 -20.30 -10.74 13.09
C ALA A 182 -19.74 -11.21 11.72
N ASN A 183 -20.52 -11.10 10.64
CA ASN A 183 -20.14 -11.65 9.32
C ASN A 183 -19.54 -10.61 8.34
N TYR A 184 -19.80 -9.32 8.58
CA TYR A 184 -19.26 -8.19 7.80
C TYR A 184 -18.86 -7.09 8.76
N PRO A 185 -17.76 -7.27 9.52
CA PRO A 185 -17.36 -6.29 10.51
C PRO A 185 -17.04 -4.98 9.80
N ALA A 186 -17.69 -3.92 10.27
CA ALA A 186 -17.46 -2.57 9.81
C ALA A 186 -16.95 -1.71 10.97
N ILE A 187 -16.16 -0.69 10.65
CA ILE A 187 -15.73 0.33 11.58
C ILE A 187 -16.12 1.71 11.04
N SER A 188 -16.55 2.61 11.93
CA SER A 188 -16.93 3.95 11.52
C SER A 188 -15.70 4.84 11.30
N ASP A 189 -15.83 5.84 10.42
CA ASP A 189 -14.80 6.88 10.25
C ASP A 189 -14.49 7.58 11.58
N ARG A 190 -15.49 7.73 12.47
CA ARG A 190 -15.34 8.33 13.80
C ARG A 190 -14.43 7.48 14.68
N ASP A 191 -14.63 6.16 14.72
CA ASP A 191 -13.84 5.26 15.55
C ASP A 191 -12.38 5.22 15.11
N ILE A 192 -12.12 5.26 13.80
CA ILE A 192 -10.76 5.38 13.25
C ILE A 192 -10.13 6.69 13.70
N LYS A 193 -10.84 7.81 13.57
CA LYS A 193 -10.34 9.15 13.86
C LYS A 193 -10.07 9.40 15.36
N LEU A 194 -10.76 8.67 16.24
CA LEU A 194 -10.54 8.73 17.69
C LEU A 194 -9.35 7.88 18.17
N ILE A 195 -8.67 7.14 17.29
CA ILE A 195 -7.47 6.40 17.65
C ILE A 195 -6.36 7.38 18.00
N GLU A 196 -5.73 7.12 19.14
CA GLU A 196 -4.55 7.84 19.60
C GLU A 196 -3.28 7.31 18.94
N ILE A 197 -2.45 8.24 18.47
CA ILE A 197 -1.18 7.98 17.81
C ILE A 197 -0.08 8.85 18.42
N PRO A 198 1.15 8.33 18.55
CA PRO A 198 2.29 9.14 18.92
C PRO A 198 2.72 10.06 17.77
N VAL A 199 3.17 11.24 18.14
CA VAL A 199 3.52 12.37 17.28
C VAL A 199 4.96 12.80 17.63
N PRO A 200 5.97 12.06 17.17
CA PRO A 200 7.37 12.46 17.31
C PRO A 200 7.65 13.74 16.50
N PRO A 201 8.77 14.45 16.76
CA PRO A 201 9.17 15.64 15.99
C PRO A 201 9.18 15.39 14.47
N ILE A 202 8.65 16.34 13.71
CA ILE A 202 8.48 16.23 12.25
C ILE A 202 9.82 15.99 11.53
N GLU A 203 10.93 16.48 12.08
CA GLU A 203 12.27 16.28 11.55
C GLU A 203 12.67 14.80 11.58
N LEU A 204 12.31 14.07 12.65
CA LEU A 204 12.57 12.63 12.74
C LEU A 204 11.68 11.85 11.78
N GLN A 205 10.42 12.27 11.63
CA GLN A 205 9.47 11.69 10.68
C GLN A 205 9.97 11.85 9.23
N ASN A 206 10.44 13.04 8.86
CA ASN A 206 10.99 13.32 7.53
C ASN A 206 12.29 12.55 7.28
N LYS A 207 13.19 12.50 8.27
CA LYS A 207 14.41 11.69 8.20
C LYS A 207 14.13 10.18 8.04
N PHE A 208 13.02 9.70 8.58
CA PHE A 208 12.54 8.35 8.32
C PHE A 208 12.02 8.23 6.88
N ALA A 209 11.15 9.14 6.46
CA ALA A 209 10.55 9.15 5.13
C ALA A 209 11.58 9.16 3.98
N GLU A 210 12.64 9.97 4.09
CA GLU A 210 13.75 10.00 3.10
C GLU A 210 14.44 8.64 2.94
N ARG A 211 14.57 7.88 4.03
CA ARG A 211 15.17 6.54 3.98
C ARG A 211 14.18 5.52 3.43
N VAL A 212 12.91 5.63 3.79
CA VAL A 212 11.84 4.80 3.20
C VAL A 212 11.80 4.99 1.69
N GLU A 213 11.91 6.21 1.18
CA GLU A 213 11.95 6.50 -0.26
C GLU A 213 13.06 5.76 -0.99
N LYS A 214 14.27 5.77 -0.41
CA LYS A 214 15.40 5.03 -0.96
C LYS A 214 15.13 3.53 -0.97
N ILE A 215 14.56 2.99 0.11
CA ILE A 215 14.19 1.57 0.22
C ILE A 215 13.09 1.21 -0.79
N GLU A 216 12.09 2.06 -0.97
CA GLU A 216 10.99 1.87 -1.92
C GLU A 216 11.49 1.89 -3.37
N LYS A 217 12.39 2.83 -3.70
CA LYS A 217 13.03 2.89 -5.02
C LYS A 217 13.84 1.62 -5.30
N LEU A 218 14.66 1.18 -4.36
CA LEU A 218 15.42 -0.07 -4.50
C LEU A 218 14.50 -1.29 -4.64
N SER A 219 13.43 -1.33 -3.85
CA SER A 219 12.45 -2.42 -3.92
C SER A 219 11.76 -2.46 -5.28
N PHE A 220 11.42 -1.30 -5.85
CA PHE A 220 10.81 -1.19 -7.17
C PHE A 220 11.73 -1.73 -8.28
N GLU A 221 13.01 -1.36 -8.29
CA GLU A 221 13.97 -1.88 -9.28
C GLU A 221 14.16 -3.40 -9.15
N ILE A 222 14.18 -3.92 -7.92
CA ILE A 222 14.26 -5.37 -7.68
C ILE A 222 13.00 -6.08 -8.17
N GLU A 223 11.80 -5.53 -7.92
CA GLU A 223 10.54 -6.09 -8.42
C GLU A 223 10.48 -6.10 -9.95
N LYS A 224 10.97 -5.05 -10.61
CA LYS A 224 11.07 -4.98 -12.07
C LYS A 224 12.01 -6.07 -12.60
N SER A 225 13.19 -6.22 -12.00
CA SER A 225 14.16 -7.25 -12.37
C SER A 225 13.63 -8.67 -12.17
N ILE A 226 12.84 -8.93 -11.12
CA ILE A 226 12.15 -10.22 -10.94
C ILE A 226 11.18 -10.47 -12.09
N LYS A 227 10.37 -9.48 -12.45
CA LYS A 227 9.36 -9.63 -13.51
C LYS A 227 9.99 -9.90 -14.87
N GLU A 228 11.09 -9.24 -15.19
CA GLU A 228 11.86 -9.49 -16.42
C GLU A 228 12.42 -10.92 -16.44
N ALA A 229 12.96 -11.40 -15.31
CA ALA A 229 13.46 -12.77 -15.19
C ALA A 229 12.34 -13.82 -15.27
N GLU A 230 11.17 -13.57 -14.67
CA GLU A 230 9.99 -14.44 -14.76
C GLU A 230 9.47 -14.51 -16.20
N ASN A 231 9.48 -13.41 -16.95
CA ASN A 231 9.12 -13.39 -18.38
C ASN A 231 10.12 -14.21 -19.22
N LEU A 232 11.43 -14.07 -18.95
CA LEU A 232 12.45 -14.85 -19.64
C LEU A 232 12.31 -16.34 -19.34
N TYR A 233 12.08 -16.70 -18.08
CA TYR A 233 11.79 -18.07 -17.65
C TYR A 233 10.63 -18.66 -18.46
N ASN A 234 9.48 -17.97 -18.48
CA ASN A 234 8.29 -18.42 -19.21
C ASN A 234 8.56 -18.56 -20.72
N SER A 235 9.30 -17.62 -21.32
CA SER A 235 9.66 -17.71 -22.73
C SER A 235 10.55 -18.91 -23.05
N LEU A 236 11.45 -19.30 -22.15
CA LEU A 236 12.30 -20.48 -22.33
C LEU A 236 11.53 -21.77 -22.14
N ILE A 237 10.64 -21.84 -21.14
CA ILE A 237 9.75 -22.98 -20.94
C ILE A 237 8.92 -23.23 -22.20
N ASN A 238 8.21 -22.22 -22.69
CA ASN A 238 7.38 -22.36 -23.89
C ASN A 238 8.17 -22.69 -25.16
N LYS A 239 9.45 -22.31 -25.23
CA LYS A 239 10.29 -22.59 -26.41
C LYS A 239 10.83 -24.02 -26.45
N TYR A 240 11.06 -24.63 -25.29
CA TYR A 240 11.80 -25.88 -25.17
C TYR A 240 10.99 -27.05 -24.62
N PHE A 241 9.82 -26.80 -24.03
CA PHE A 241 8.98 -27.79 -23.37
C PHE A 241 7.54 -27.87 -23.90
N ASP A 242 7.10 -26.90 -24.71
CA ASP A 242 5.88 -26.99 -25.53
C ASP A 242 6.21 -27.50 -26.95
#